data_AF-A0AAD6BFI3-F1
#
_entry.id   AF-A0AAD6BFI3-F1
#
_cell.length_a   1.000
_cell.length_b   1.000
_cell.length_c   1.000
_cell.angle_alpha   90.00
_cell.angle_beta   90.00
_cell.angle_gamma   90.00
#
_symmetry.space_group_name_H-M   'P 1'
#
loop_
_entity.id
_entity.type
_entity.pdbx_description
1 polymer ?
#
loop_
_entity_poly.entity_id
_entity_poly.type
_entity_poly.pdbx_seq_one_letter_code
_entity_poly.pdbx_strand_id
1 'polypeptide(L)' 'MFYFVMNILEAKGWRDFESKMRGSYWTALKMNWKVWTPFQFVNINFVPVEFRVLFANMVALFWYAYLASVRK' A
#
# COMPACT_ATOMS: atom_id res chain seq x y z
N MET A 1 -18.62 33.71 -9.12
CA MET A 1 -18.53 32.97 -10.39
C MET A 1 -17.08 32.71 -10.82
N PHE A 2 -16.22 33.73 -10.94
CA PHE A 2 -14.84 33.60 -11.42
C PHE A 2 -13.92 32.69 -10.56
N TYR A 3 -13.99 32.81 -9.23
CA TYR A 3 -13.24 31.96 -8.29
C TYR A 3 -13.65 30.48 -8.32
N PHE A 4 -14.90 30.18 -8.67
CA PHE A 4 -15.40 28.80 -8.78
C PHE A 4 -14.80 28.11 -10.01
N VAL A 5 -14.66 28.86 -11.10
CA VAL A 5 -14.05 28.39 -12.35
C VAL A 5 -12.53 28.28 -12.21
N MET A 6 -11.87 29.21 -11.50
CA MET A 6 -10.46 29.07 -11.14
C MET A 6 -10.19 27.87 -10.24
N ASN A 7 -11.06 27.54 -9.28
CA ASN A 7 -10.87 26.38 -8.41
C ASN A 7 -10.96 25.04 -9.17
N ILE A 8 -11.77 24.98 -10.24
CA ILE A 8 -11.87 23.81 -11.13
C ILE A 8 -10.73 23.77 -12.16
N LEU A 9 -10.19 24.91 -12.59
CA LEU A 9 -9.06 24.99 -13.54
C LEU A 9 -7.68 24.88 -12.87
N GLU A 10 -7.54 25.37 -11.63
CA GLU A 10 -6.42 25.08 -10.73
C GLU A 10 -6.50 23.68 -10.12
N ALA A 11 -7.54 22.90 -10.44
CA ALA A 11 -7.47 21.46 -10.33
C ALA A 11 -6.34 20.98 -11.24
N LYS A 12 -5.13 20.92 -10.67
CA LYS A 12 -4.08 19.99 -11.02
C LYS A 12 -4.78 18.67 -11.32
N GLY A 13 -4.88 18.37 -12.61
CA GLY A 13 -6.01 17.64 -13.18
C GLY A 13 -6.34 16.37 -12.41
N TRP A 14 -7.64 16.12 -12.22
CA TRP A 14 -8.13 14.83 -11.76
C TRP A 14 -7.47 13.66 -12.49
N ARG A 15 -7.12 13.83 -13.77
CA ARG A 15 -6.37 12.85 -14.57
C ARG A 15 -4.90 12.71 -14.18
N ASP A 16 -4.24 13.77 -13.76
CA ASP A 16 -2.83 13.75 -13.32
C ASP A 16 -2.71 13.20 -11.88
N PHE A 17 -3.65 13.58 -11.00
CA PHE A 17 -3.78 13.01 -9.67
C PHE A 17 -4.19 11.54 -9.72
N GLU A 18 -5.13 11.15 -10.59
CA GLU A 18 -5.50 9.75 -10.80
C GLU A 18 -4.36 8.95 -11.46
N SER A 19 -3.60 9.53 -12.37
CA SER A 19 -2.42 8.89 -12.96
C SER A 19 -1.29 8.71 -11.94
N LYS A 20 -1.03 9.72 -11.09
CA LYS A 20 -0.06 9.61 -9.98
C LYS A 20 -0.53 8.66 -8.90
N MET A 21 -1.81 8.70 -8.52
CA MET A 21 -2.39 7.75 -7.58
C MET A 21 -2.33 6.36 -8.19
N ARG A 22 -2.90 6.09 -9.37
CA ARG A 22 -2.83 4.77 -10.00
C ARG A 22 -1.39 4.32 -10.17
N GLY A 23 -0.45 5.14 -10.63
CA GLY A 23 0.95 4.73 -10.76
C GLY A 23 1.58 4.32 -9.42
N SER A 24 1.47 5.19 -8.41
CA SER A 24 2.10 4.97 -7.11
C SER A 24 1.35 3.95 -6.24
N TYR A 25 0.02 4.06 -6.13
CA TYR A 25 -0.83 3.07 -5.46
C TYR A 25 -0.75 1.70 -6.12
N TRP A 26 -0.77 1.59 -7.45
CA TRP A 26 -0.71 0.28 -8.11
C TRP A 26 0.65 -0.37 -7.92
N THR A 27 1.72 0.43 -7.89
CA THR A 27 3.06 -0.04 -7.56
C THR A 27 3.13 -0.51 -6.11
N ALA A 28 2.62 0.30 -5.16
CA ALA A 28 2.57 -0.05 -3.75
C ALA A 28 1.69 -1.29 -3.49
N LEU A 29 0.56 -1.43 -4.19
CA LEU A 29 -0.35 -2.57 -4.09
C LEU A 29 0.29 -3.84 -4.66
N LYS A 30 0.96 -3.75 -5.82
CA LYS A 30 1.70 -4.88 -6.38
C LYS A 30 2.86 -5.31 -5.48
N MET A 31 3.60 -4.37 -4.89
CA MET A 31 4.64 -4.68 -3.91
C MET A 31 4.06 -5.36 -2.68
N ASN A 32 2.97 -4.80 -2.12
CA ASN A 32 2.23 -5.43 -1.03
C ASN A 32 1.84 -6.86 -1.38
N TRP A 33 1.24 -7.08 -2.55
CA TRP A 33 0.75 -8.39 -2.94
C TRP A 33 1.90 -9.38 -3.15
N LYS A 34 2.99 -8.95 -3.81
CA LYS A 34 4.20 -9.77 -3.96
C LYS A 34 4.86 -10.14 -2.63
N VAL A 35 4.76 -9.30 -1.61
CA VAL A 35 5.30 -9.56 -0.27
C VAL A 35 4.33 -10.44 0.53
N TRP A 36 3.04 -10.12 0.51
CA TRP A 36 2.02 -10.84 1.25
C TRP A 36 1.74 -12.24 0.71
N THR A 37 1.78 -12.48 -0.60
CA THR A 37 1.56 -13.81 -1.18
C THR A 37 2.52 -14.88 -0.63
N PRO A 38 3.86 -14.70 -0.67
CA PRO A 38 4.79 -15.67 -0.10
C PRO A 38 4.68 -15.73 1.42
N PHE A 39 4.47 -14.61 2.12
CA PHE A 39 4.24 -14.65 3.57
C PHE A 39 3.01 -15.48 3.93
N GLN A 40 1.92 -15.32 3.19
CA GLN A 40 0.70 -16.05 3.46
C GLN A 40 0.82 -17.53 3.07
N PHE A 41 1.62 -17.84 2.05
CA PHE A 41 1.96 -19.21 1.69
C PHE A 41 2.79 -19.90 2.78
N VAL A 42 3.79 -19.21 3.33
CA VAL A 42 4.61 -19.69 4.46
C VAL A 42 3.76 -19.83 5.72
N ASN A 43 2.87 -18.88 6.01
CA ASN A 43 2.00 -18.93 7.18
C ASN A 43 1.03 -20.13 7.16
N ILE A 44 0.56 -20.54 5.98
CA ILE A 44 -0.37 -21.68 5.86
C ILE A 44 0.37 -23.02 5.83
N ASN A 45 1.53 -23.12 5.14
CA ASN A 45 2.28 -24.37 5.02
C ASN A 45 3.17 -24.68 6.23
N PHE A 46 3.76 -23.66 6.85
CA PHE A 46 4.82 -23.84 7.87
C PHE A 46 4.35 -23.58 9.30
N VAL A 47 3.24 -22.85 9.49
CA VAL A 47 2.83 -22.37 10.81
C VAL A 47 1.51 -23.04 11.27
N PRO A 48 1.52 -23.79 12.40
CA PRO A 48 0.32 -24.32 13.04
C PRO A 48 -0.66 -23.20 13.40
N VAL A 49 -1.97 -23.48 13.42
CA VAL A 49 -3.03 -22.46 13.49
C VAL A 49 -2.85 -21.47 14.66
N GLU A 50 -2.31 -21.94 15.77
CA GLU A 50 -2.07 -21.18 17.00
C GLU A 50 -0.95 -20.13 16.86
N PHE A 51 0.07 -20.42 16.04
CA PHE A 51 1.21 -19.51 15.82
C PHE A 51 1.00 -18.55 14.63
N ARG A 52 -0.06 -18.75 13.83
CA ARG A 52 -0.36 -17.89 12.66
C ARG A 52 -0.54 -16.43 13.03
N VAL A 53 -1.10 -16.16 14.22
CA VAL A 53 -1.30 -14.79 14.72
C VAL A 53 0.04 -14.14 15.10
N LEU A 54 0.95 -14.88 15.75
CA LEU A 54 2.29 -14.39 16.10
C LEU A 54 3.12 -14.12 14.84
N PHE A 55 3.09 -15.02 13.87
CA PHE A 55 3.79 -14.84 12.60
C PHE A 55 3.22 -13.65 11.80
N ALA A 56 1.89 -13.52 11.73
CA ALA A 56 1.25 -12.36 11.11
C ALA A 56 1.64 -11.05 11.78
N ASN A 57 1.75 -11.02 13.12
CA ASN A 57 2.20 -9.84 13.86
C ASN A 57 3.67 -9.48 13.58
N MET A 58 4.58 -10.47 13.46
CA MET A 58 5.96 -10.20 13.04
C MET A 58 6.03 -9.62 11.63
N VAL A 59 5.28 -10.19 10.68
CA VAL A 59 5.21 -9.68 9.30
C VAL A 59 4.63 -8.27 9.27
N ALA A 60 3.60 -8.00 10.07
CA ALA A 60 3.02 -6.67 10.21
C ALA A 60 4.04 -5.66 10.77
N LEU A 61 4.80 -6.01 11.81
CA LEU A 61 5.88 -5.18 12.33
C LEU A 61 6.93 -4.87 11.26
N PHE A 62 7.36 -5.88 10.50
CA PHE A 62 8.31 -5.70 9.41
C PHE A 62 7.74 -4.78 8.31
N TRP A 63 6.45 -4.92 8.00
CA TRP A 63 5.75 -4.09 7.04
C TRP A 63 5.65 -2.64 7.50
N TYR A 64 5.33 -2.40 8.78
CA TYR A 64 5.31 -1.06 9.36
C TYR A 64 6.70 -0.43 9.37
N ALA A 65 7.76 -1.19 9.69
CA ALA A 65 9.13 -0.73 9.62
C ALA A 65 9.54 -0.37 8.18
N TYR A 66 9.16 -1.19 7.20
CA TYR A 66 9.41 -0.92 5.78
C TYR A 66 8.70 0.35 5.31
N LEU A 67 7.40 0.50 5.62
CA LEU A 67 6.64 1.71 5.31
C LEU A 67 7.23 2.96 5.95
N ALA A 68 7.68 2.86 7.21
CA ALA A 68 8.35 3.95 7.90
C ALA A 68 9.68 4.33 7.22
N SER A 69 10.44 3.34 6.73
CA SER A 69 11.70 3.57 6.02
C SER A 69 11.49 4.14 4.60
N VAL A 70 10.44 3.73 3.89
CA VAL A 70 10.10 4.22 2.55
C VAL A 70 9.57 5.66 2.57
N ARG A 71 9.04 6.11 3.70
CA ARG A 71 8.50 7.45 3.89
C ARG A 71 9.57 8.51 4.23
N LYS A 72 10.85 8.11 4.34
CA LYS A 72 11.99 8.99 4.61
C LYS A 72 12.74 9.31 3.32
#